data_AF-A0A969CA10-F1
#
_entry.id   AF-A0A969CA10-F1
#
_cell.length_a   1.000
_cell.length_b   1.000
_cell.length_c   1.000
_cell.angle_alpha   90.00
_cell.angle_beta   90.00
_cell.angle_gamma   90.00
#
_symmetry.space_group_name_H-M   'P 1'
#
loop_
_entity.id
_entity.type
_entity.pdbx_description
1 polymer ?
#
loop_
_entity_poly.entity_id
_entity_poly.type
_entity_poly.pdbx_seq_one_letter_code
_entity_poly.pdbx_strand_id
1 'polypeptide(L)'
;MPIMLADRLELLIQLPDGHLEHYASAVEQRTLEKLLQEFRYYLVVRSRDNYLPTAQKLYDLLIRPLEATLAEHQIQTLVFLLDSSLNAIPMAALHDGQHYLIETYQVAIAPTLALKDPKPMSPPPCKPSPWDSARPGKGCSIAPRGNGGGCDRPPCAPKPGSLMNQEFTEVGLRDRITANQFPIVHIATHGQFSSDPADTFLLAWDSPIPVRSLDRMFQGRAGQAIELLVLSACQTAVGDRRATLGIAGMAIQAGARSTLATLWAVDDQATAQLMDGFYTALPQMSRAKALRQAQLMLLQDPQYAHPIYWAPYVLLGNWL
;
A
#
# COMPACT_ATOMS: atom_id res chain seq x y z
N MET A 1 -15.41 7.37 4.91
CA MET A 1 -15.01 6.98 6.28
C MET A 1 -16.12 6.11 6.88
N PRO A 2 -15.96 4.79 6.91
CA PRO A 2 -16.82 3.91 7.70
C PRO A 2 -16.59 4.09 9.21
N ILE A 3 -17.67 4.11 9.99
CA ILE A 3 -17.66 4.16 11.46
C ILE A 3 -18.56 3.02 11.96
N MET A 4 -17.99 2.09 12.71
CA MET A 4 -18.73 0.98 13.29
C MET A 4 -19.28 1.37 14.66
N LEU A 5 -20.60 1.45 14.79
CA LEU A 5 -21.31 1.60 16.06
C LEU A 5 -21.89 0.25 16.48
N ALA A 6 -22.26 0.12 17.76
CA ALA A 6 -22.72 -1.15 18.32
C ALA A 6 -23.87 -1.80 17.51
N ASP A 7 -24.80 -0.99 17.00
CA ASP A 7 -26.03 -1.41 16.33
C ASP A 7 -26.09 -1.05 14.83
N ARG A 8 -25.12 -0.29 14.31
CA ARG A 8 -25.13 0.18 12.91
C ARG A 8 -23.74 0.54 12.38
N LEU A 9 -23.65 0.60 11.05
CA LEU A 9 -22.53 1.15 10.32
C LEU A 9 -22.92 2.53 9.76
N GLU A 10 -22.10 3.53 10.04
CA GLU A 10 -22.24 4.87 9.45
C GLU A 10 -21.14 5.07 8.39
N LEU A 11 -21.50 5.60 7.23
CA LEU A 11 -20.56 6.00 6.19
C LEU A 11 -20.63 7.51 6.04
N LEU A 12 -19.51 8.18 6.28
CA LEU A 12 -19.34 9.60 5.96
C LEU A 12 -18.50 9.74 4.69
N ILE A 13 -19.01 10.43 3.69
CA ILE A 13 -18.29 10.71 2.44
C ILE A 13 -18.11 12.22 2.28
N GLN A 14 -16.95 12.59 1.73
CA GLN A 14 -16.66 13.97 1.34
C GLN A 14 -16.36 13.99 -0.15
N LEU A 15 -17.11 14.79 -0.88
CA LEU A 15 -16.97 14.97 -2.32
C LEU A 15 -15.89 16.02 -2.65
N PRO A 16 -15.39 16.08 -3.90
CA PRO A 16 -14.34 17.02 -4.28
C PRO A 16 -14.70 18.50 -4.11
N ASP A 17 -15.99 18.84 -4.14
CA ASP A 17 -16.53 20.18 -3.90
C ASP A 17 -16.65 20.53 -2.40
N GLY A 18 -16.31 19.59 -1.52
CA GLY A 18 -16.40 19.73 -0.07
C GLY A 18 -17.74 19.32 0.53
N HIS A 19 -18.73 18.94 -0.29
CA HIS A 19 -20.02 18.44 0.20
C HIS A 19 -19.85 17.16 1.01
N LEU A 20 -20.61 17.03 2.10
CA LEU A 20 -20.61 15.86 2.97
C LEU A 20 -21.93 15.12 2.83
N GLU A 21 -21.86 13.81 2.58
CA GLU A 21 -23.02 12.94 2.67
C GLU A 21 -22.81 11.85 3.71
N HIS A 22 -23.94 11.31 4.16
CA HIS A 22 -24.02 10.35 5.23
C HIS A 22 -24.98 9.22 4.85
N TYR A 23 -24.55 7.99 5.09
CA TYR A 23 -25.35 6.79 4.88
C TYR A 23 -25.28 5.91 6.12
N ALA A 24 -26.41 5.34 6.52
CA ALA A 24 -26.51 4.44 7.66
C ALA A 24 -26.99 3.06 7.21
N SER A 25 -26.36 2.01 7.72
CA SER A 25 -26.79 0.62 7.52
C SER A 25 -27.01 -0.05 8.87
N ALA A 26 -28.18 -0.66 9.05
CA ALA A 26 -28.51 -1.42 10.26
C ALA A 26 -27.77 -2.77 10.26
N VAL A 27 -26.51 -2.75 10.72
CA VAL A 27 -25.67 -3.92 10.91
C VAL A 27 -24.95 -3.81 12.25
N GLU A 28 -25.10 -4.81 13.10
CA GLU A 28 -24.42 -4.87 14.39
C GLU A 28 -22.89 -4.94 14.20
N GLN A 29 -22.15 -4.25 15.06
CA GLN A 29 -20.68 -4.24 15.02
C GLN A 29 -20.09 -5.65 15.00
N ARG A 30 -20.60 -6.55 15.85
CA ARG A 30 -20.11 -7.93 15.96
C ARG A 30 -20.31 -8.72 14.66
N THR A 31 -21.42 -8.47 13.97
CA THR A 31 -21.73 -9.11 12.68
C THR A 31 -20.78 -8.59 11.60
N LEU A 32 -20.55 -7.29 11.56
CA LEU A 32 -19.59 -6.69 10.62
C LEU A 32 -18.16 -7.16 10.89
N GLU A 33 -17.69 -7.15 12.14
CA GLU A 33 -16.36 -7.65 12.51
C GLU A 33 -16.15 -9.12 12.08
N LYS A 34 -17.18 -9.95 12.25
CA LYS A 34 -17.16 -11.34 11.77
C LYS A 34 -17.03 -11.42 10.23
N LEU A 35 -17.79 -10.61 9.49
CA LEU A 35 -17.68 -10.55 8.02
C LEU A 35 -16.29 -10.11 7.57
N LEU A 36 -15.71 -9.10 8.21
CA LEU A 36 -14.36 -8.61 7.92
C LEU A 36 -13.31 -9.71 8.18
N GLN A 37 -13.44 -10.44 9.30
CA GLN A 37 -12.56 -11.55 9.65
C GLN A 37 -12.67 -12.70 8.65
N GLU A 38 -13.88 -13.13 8.30
CA GLU A 38 -14.12 -14.19 7.32
C GLU A 38 -13.59 -13.82 5.94
N PHE A 39 -13.86 -12.60 5.47
CA PHE A 39 -13.34 -12.08 4.21
C PHE A 39 -11.83 -12.15 4.19
N ARG A 40 -11.17 -11.65 5.25
CA ARG A 40 -9.71 -11.65 5.35
C ARG A 40 -9.13 -13.06 5.35
N TYR A 41 -9.76 -13.98 6.09
CA TYR A 41 -9.34 -15.37 6.22
C TYR A 41 -9.44 -16.10 4.88
N TYR A 42 -10.58 -16.02 4.19
CA TYR A 42 -10.76 -16.74 2.92
C TYR A 42 -9.89 -16.17 1.80
N LEU A 43 -9.61 -14.85 1.81
CA LEU A 43 -8.83 -14.21 0.75
C LEU A 43 -7.36 -14.65 0.72
N VAL A 44 -6.79 -15.08 1.86
CA VAL A 44 -5.41 -15.62 1.92
C VAL A 44 -5.33 -17.12 1.65
N VAL A 45 -6.47 -17.80 1.50
CA VAL A 45 -6.53 -19.21 1.16
C VAL A 45 -6.65 -19.32 -0.36
N ARG A 46 -5.54 -19.65 -1.04
CA ARG A 46 -5.44 -19.74 -2.52
C ARG A 46 -6.50 -20.61 -3.19
N SER A 47 -7.13 -21.54 -2.47
CA SER A 47 -7.75 -22.69 -3.10
C SER A 47 -9.19 -22.52 -3.60
N ARG A 48 -9.94 -21.44 -3.30
CA ARG A 48 -11.31 -21.22 -3.84
C ARG A 48 -11.77 -19.77 -3.73
N ASP A 49 -12.72 -19.38 -4.59
CA ASP A 49 -13.47 -18.11 -4.54
C ASP A 49 -14.44 -17.98 -3.34
N ASN A 50 -14.15 -18.67 -2.23
CA ASN A 50 -14.95 -18.67 -1.01
C ASN A 50 -15.01 -17.29 -0.34
N TYR A 51 -14.10 -16.37 -0.70
CA TYR A 51 -14.14 -14.98 -0.24
C TYR A 51 -15.22 -14.15 -0.94
N LEU A 52 -15.71 -14.54 -2.14
CA LEU A 52 -16.64 -13.74 -2.94
C LEU A 52 -17.96 -13.42 -2.20
N PRO A 53 -18.64 -14.37 -1.53
CA PRO A 53 -19.87 -14.05 -0.80
C PRO A 53 -19.65 -13.01 0.30
N THR A 54 -18.51 -13.07 1.00
CA THR A 54 -18.15 -12.07 2.01
C THR A 54 -17.73 -10.74 1.39
N ALA A 55 -17.02 -10.77 0.25
CA ALA A 55 -16.63 -9.57 -0.50
C ALA A 55 -17.86 -8.80 -0.99
N GLN A 56 -18.88 -9.51 -1.49
CA GLN A 56 -20.14 -8.94 -1.97
C GLN A 56 -20.94 -8.32 -0.83
N LYS A 57 -21.10 -9.02 0.30
CA LYS A 57 -21.77 -8.45 1.48
C LYS A 57 -21.08 -7.19 1.98
N LEU A 58 -19.76 -7.17 2.00
CA LEU A 58 -18.99 -5.98 2.39
C LEU A 58 -19.12 -4.86 1.36
N TYR A 59 -19.14 -5.18 0.07
CA TYR A 59 -19.42 -4.21 -1.00
C TYR A 59 -20.80 -3.58 -0.81
N ASP A 60 -21.83 -4.40 -0.57
CA ASP A 60 -23.22 -3.97 -0.34
C ASP A 60 -23.35 -3.02 0.86
N LEU A 61 -22.54 -3.22 1.89
CA LEU A 61 -22.54 -2.39 3.10
C LEU A 61 -21.70 -1.12 2.95
N LEU A 62 -20.57 -1.18 2.25
CA LEU A 62 -19.55 -0.11 2.25
C LEU A 62 -19.57 0.77 1.00
N ILE A 63 -19.98 0.22 -0.15
CA ILE A 63 -19.81 0.86 -1.47
C ILE A 63 -21.16 1.04 -2.17
N ARG A 64 -22.01 0.00 -2.20
CA ARG A 64 -23.30 0.04 -2.92
C ARG A 64 -24.18 1.26 -2.59
N PRO A 65 -24.30 1.71 -1.33
CA PRO A 65 -25.09 2.90 -1.01
C PRO A 65 -24.55 4.18 -1.66
N LEU A 66 -23.28 4.20 -2.05
CA LEU A 66 -22.56 5.35 -2.57
C LEU A 66 -22.52 5.39 -4.11
N GLU A 67 -22.83 4.28 -4.80
CA GLU A 67 -22.61 4.14 -6.26
C GLU A 67 -23.26 5.26 -7.08
N ALA A 68 -24.51 5.64 -6.74
CA ALA A 68 -25.24 6.70 -7.44
C ALA A 68 -24.50 8.04 -7.37
N THR A 69 -24.12 8.46 -6.16
CA THR A 69 -23.34 9.69 -5.93
C THR A 69 -21.97 9.62 -6.61
N LEU A 70 -21.27 8.49 -6.50
CA LEU A 70 -19.95 8.31 -7.11
C LEU A 70 -20.01 8.42 -8.65
N ALA A 71 -21.07 7.88 -9.25
CA ALA A 71 -21.30 7.94 -10.70
C ALA A 71 -21.69 9.36 -11.16
N GLU A 72 -22.59 10.03 -10.44
CA GLU A 72 -23.03 11.40 -10.73
C GLU A 72 -21.84 12.37 -10.75
N HIS A 73 -20.92 12.24 -9.78
CA HIS A 73 -19.75 13.08 -9.66
C HIS A 73 -18.51 12.58 -10.44
N GLN A 74 -18.67 11.52 -11.25
CA GLN A 74 -17.60 10.94 -12.07
C GLN A 74 -16.31 10.61 -11.29
N ILE A 75 -16.49 10.10 -10.07
CA ILE A 75 -15.39 9.84 -9.15
C ILE A 75 -14.52 8.71 -9.69
N GLN A 76 -13.21 8.96 -9.79
CA GLN A 76 -12.23 7.95 -10.25
C GLN A 76 -11.35 7.39 -9.13
N THR A 77 -11.29 8.07 -7.98
CA THR A 77 -10.42 7.70 -6.85
C THR A 77 -11.22 7.70 -5.56
N LEU A 78 -11.18 6.58 -4.85
CA LEU A 78 -11.74 6.42 -3.51
C LEU A 78 -10.62 6.45 -2.48
N VAL A 79 -10.70 7.41 -1.57
CA VAL A 79 -9.75 7.56 -0.46
C VAL A 79 -10.45 7.14 0.82
N PHE A 80 -9.97 6.05 1.41
CA PHE A 80 -10.55 5.48 2.59
C PHE A 80 -9.85 5.98 3.85
N LEU A 81 -10.64 6.44 4.82
CA LEU A 81 -10.19 6.62 6.20
C LEU A 81 -10.72 5.42 6.97
N LEU A 82 -9.81 4.52 7.35
CA LEU A 82 -10.14 3.24 7.96
C LEU A 82 -9.73 3.23 9.42
N ASP A 83 -10.57 2.68 10.28
CA ASP A 83 -10.30 2.50 11.69
C ASP A 83 -10.16 1.00 12.03
N SER A 84 -9.47 0.71 13.14
CA SER A 84 -9.46 -0.61 13.78
C SER A 84 -9.32 -1.80 12.81
N SER A 85 -10.33 -2.68 12.75
CA SER A 85 -10.34 -3.91 11.95
C SER A 85 -10.43 -3.66 10.45
N LEU A 86 -10.90 -2.49 10.00
CA LEU A 86 -11.02 -2.16 8.59
C LEU A 86 -9.66 -1.86 7.95
N ASN A 87 -8.65 -1.45 8.73
CA ASN A 87 -7.29 -1.20 8.21
C ASN A 87 -6.63 -2.44 7.60
N ALA A 88 -7.02 -3.64 8.05
CA ALA A 88 -6.47 -4.89 7.55
C ALA A 88 -7.18 -5.40 6.28
N ILE A 89 -8.16 -4.65 5.75
CA ILE A 89 -9.09 -5.12 4.72
C ILE A 89 -8.69 -4.55 3.36
N PRO A 90 -8.46 -5.41 2.35
CA PRO A 90 -8.12 -4.97 1.01
C PRO A 90 -9.37 -4.41 0.32
N MET A 91 -9.66 -3.11 0.48
CA MET A 91 -10.83 -2.46 -0.12
C MET A 91 -10.89 -2.65 -1.65
N ALA A 92 -9.73 -2.71 -2.30
CA ALA A 92 -9.57 -3.02 -3.71
C ALA A 92 -10.23 -4.35 -4.14
N ALA A 93 -10.34 -5.33 -3.23
CA ALA A 93 -10.91 -6.65 -3.49
C ALA A 93 -12.36 -6.82 -3.03
N LEU A 94 -13.04 -5.75 -2.60
CA LEU A 94 -14.50 -5.75 -2.52
C LEU A 94 -15.07 -6.00 -3.93
N HIS A 95 -16.21 -6.67 -4.03
CA HIS A 95 -16.71 -7.17 -5.32
C HIS A 95 -18.22 -6.91 -5.44
N ASP A 96 -18.66 -6.31 -6.54
CA ASP A 96 -20.07 -5.90 -6.72
C ASP A 96 -21.00 -7.05 -7.18
N GLY A 97 -20.40 -8.16 -7.61
CA GLY A 97 -21.05 -9.33 -8.22
C GLY A 97 -20.52 -9.66 -9.62
N GLN A 98 -19.87 -8.69 -10.26
CA GLN A 98 -19.28 -8.76 -11.60
C GLN A 98 -17.81 -8.34 -11.62
N HIS A 99 -17.47 -7.27 -10.89
CA HIS A 99 -16.16 -6.63 -10.89
C HIS A 99 -15.66 -6.37 -9.46
N TYR A 100 -14.34 -6.41 -9.30
CA TYR A 100 -13.67 -5.89 -8.12
C TYR A 100 -13.70 -4.36 -8.09
N LEU A 101 -13.70 -3.77 -6.90
CA LEU A 101 -13.68 -2.32 -6.72
C LEU A 101 -12.50 -1.66 -7.46
N ILE A 102 -11.35 -2.34 -7.51
CA ILE A 102 -10.15 -1.85 -8.21
C ILE A 102 -10.31 -1.78 -9.73
N GLU A 103 -11.23 -2.55 -10.31
CA GLU A 103 -11.56 -2.48 -11.74
C GLU A 103 -12.31 -1.20 -12.08
N THR A 104 -13.00 -0.59 -11.11
CA THR A 104 -13.77 0.64 -11.32
C THR A 104 -13.02 1.87 -10.82
N TYR A 105 -12.42 1.80 -9.63
CA TYR A 105 -11.83 2.94 -8.94
C TYR A 105 -10.35 2.76 -8.63
N GLN A 106 -9.62 3.87 -8.58
CA GLN A 106 -8.33 3.94 -7.90
C GLN A 106 -8.56 3.94 -6.39
N VAL A 107 -7.77 3.20 -5.62
CA VAL A 107 -7.97 3.06 -4.17
C VAL A 107 -6.74 3.55 -3.41
N ALA A 108 -6.96 4.37 -2.39
CA ALA A 108 -5.93 4.82 -1.46
C ALA A 108 -6.46 4.90 -0.03
N ILE A 109 -5.57 4.96 0.94
CA ILE A 109 -5.88 5.06 2.37
C ILE A 109 -5.30 6.36 2.91
N ALA A 110 -6.13 7.16 3.57
CA ALA A 110 -5.70 8.35 4.28
C ALA A 110 -5.59 8.05 5.79
N PRO A 111 -4.47 8.39 6.44
CA PRO A 111 -4.30 8.13 7.87
C PRO A 111 -5.15 9.06 8.75
N THR A 112 -5.50 10.24 8.24
CA THR A 112 -6.24 11.28 8.97
C THR A 112 -7.08 12.12 8.00
N LEU A 113 -8.16 12.76 8.48
CA LEU A 113 -8.95 13.73 7.68
C LEU A 113 -8.09 14.91 7.19
N ALA A 114 -7.10 15.33 7.97
CA ALA A 114 -6.17 16.37 7.59
C ALA A 114 -5.09 15.80 6.66
N LEU A 115 -5.44 15.54 5.40
CA LEU A 115 -4.45 15.32 4.37
C LEU A 115 -3.75 16.65 4.10
N LYS A 116 -2.44 16.71 4.34
CA LYS A 116 -1.63 17.84 3.88
C LYS A 116 -1.70 17.88 2.36
N ASP A 117 -2.43 18.86 1.81
CA ASP A 117 -2.64 19.15 0.38
C ASP A 117 -1.97 18.14 -0.56
N PRO A 118 -2.70 17.11 -1.04
CA PRO A 118 -2.11 16.11 -1.91
C PRO A 118 -1.56 16.80 -3.16
N LYS A 119 -0.30 16.51 -3.47
CA LYS A 119 0.43 17.11 -4.60
C LYS A 119 0.96 16.03 -5.53
N PRO A 120 0.83 16.19 -6.86
CA PRO A 120 1.49 15.31 -7.80
C PRO A 120 2.99 15.21 -7.50
N MET A 121 3.56 14.03 -7.67
CA MET A 121 5.01 13.89 -7.60
C MET A 121 5.64 14.71 -8.73
N SER A 122 6.60 15.58 -8.42
CA SER A 122 7.47 16.12 -9.46
C SER A 122 8.31 14.96 -9.99
N PRO A 123 8.24 14.61 -11.30
CA PRO A 123 9.02 13.51 -11.83
C PRO A 123 10.51 13.76 -11.51
N PRO A 124 11.25 12.76 -11.00
CA PRO A 124 12.67 12.94 -10.74
C PRO A 124 13.35 13.39 -12.04
N PRO A 125 14.33 14.31 -12.00
CA PRO A 125 15.05 14.74 -13.19
C PRO A 125 15.90 13.57 -13.72
N CYS A 126 15.29 12.70 -14.52
CA CYS A 126 16.01 11.73 -15.33
C CYS A 126 16.60 12.49 -16.53
N LYS A 127 17.85 12.97 -16.41
CA LYS A 127 18.60 13.38 -17.60
C LYS A 127 18.96 12.11 -18.38
N PRO A 128 18.47 11.91 -19.61
CA PRO A 128 18.83 10.76 -20.41
C PRO A 128 20.33 10.82 -20.71
N SER A 129 21.01 9.71 -20.50
CA SER A 129 22.41 9.58 -20.85
C SER A 129 22.54 9.14 -22.33
N PRO A 130 23.59 9.52 -23.07
CA PRO A 130 23.73 9.19 -24.50
C PRO A 130 23.77 7.68 -24.81
N TRP A 131 23.88 6.83 -23.80
CA TRP A 131 23.87 5.36 -23.89
C TRP A 131 22.48 4.73 -23.66
N ASP A 132 21.43 5.53 -23.43
CA ASP A 132 20.08 5.06 -23.09
C ASP A 132 19.20 4.67 -24.30
N SER A 133 19.74 4.62 -25.52
CA SER A 133 18.98 4.31 -26.75
C SER A 133 18.66 2.82 -26.98
N ALA A 134 18.95 1.93 -26.02
CA ALA A 134 18.81 0.48 -26.25
C ALA A 134 17.76 -0.27 -25.41
N ARG A 135 17.14 0.29 -24.35
CA ARG A 135 16.10 -0.42 -23.58
C ARG A 135 15.09 0.54 -22.89
N PRO A 136 13.77 0.35 -23.07
CA PRO A 136 12.75 1.10 -22.32
C PRO A 136 12.58 0.50 -20.91
N GLY A 137 12.64 1.35 -19.87
CA GLY A 137 12.39 0.96 -18.47
C GLY A 137 13.56 1.26 -17.51
N LYS A 138 13.71 2.52 -17.08
CA LYS A 138 14.63 2.91 -15.99
C LYS A 138 13.95 3.90 -15.05
N GLY A 139 13.31 3.42 -13.98
CA GLY A 139 12.92 4.23 -12.82
C GLY A 139 13.78 3.88 -11.60
N CYS A 140 14.36 4.86 -10.89
CA CYS A 140 15.19 4.67 -9.68
C CYS A 140 14.51 3.79 -8.60
N SER A 141 15.22 2.78 -8.09
CA SER A 141 14.76 1.86 -7.04
C SER A 141 15.98 1.33 -6.29
N ILE A 142 15.96 1.39 -4.96
CA ILE A 142 16.90 0.71 -4.07
C ILE A 142 16.24 -0.62 -3.69
N ALA A 143 16.90 -1.76 -3.86
CA ALA A 143 16.36 -3.06 -3.44
C ALA A 143 17.39 -3.79 -2.58
N PRO A 144 17.10 -4.12 -1.31
CA PRO A 144 17.86 -5.09 -0.54
C PRO A 144 17.53 -6.52 -0.99
N ARG A 145 18.55 -7.40 -0.97
CA ARG A 145 18.37 -8.86 -0.89
C ARG A 145 18.63 -9.30 0.54
N GLY A 146 17.79 -10.19 1.06
CA GLY A 146 18.07 -10.98 2.26
C GLY A 146 18.29 -12.44 1.86
N ASN A 147 19.32 -13.08 2.42
CA ASN A 147 19.56 -14.51 2.23
C ASN A 147 18.68 -15.31 3.21
N GLY A 148 17.52 -15.76 2.72
CA GLY A 148 16.64 -16.74 3.37
C GLY A 148 15.75 -17.33 2.29
N GLY A 149 15.86 -18.65 2.06
CA GLY A 149 15.35 -19.34 0.88
C GLY A 149 13.95 -18.91 0.41
N GLY A 150 13.88 -18.44 -0.84
CA GLY A 150 12.64 -18.13 -1.56
C GLY A 150 12.82 -17.08 -2.66
N CYS A 151 13.55 -16.00 -2.37
CA CYS A 151 13.65 -14.82 -3.25
C CYS A 151 14.76 -14.91 -4.31
N ASP A 152 14.78 -15.95 -5.15
CA ASP A 152 15.88 -16.17 -6.10
C ASP A 152 15.76 -15.48 -7.46
N ARG A 153 14.75 -14.60 -7.69
CA ARG A 153 14.71 -13.76 -8.92
C ARG A 153 13.68 -12.62 -8.89
N PRO A 154 14.14 -11.35 -8.92
CA PRO A 154 13.44 -10.29 -9.65
C PRO A 154 14.24 -9.83 -10.89
N PRO A 155 13.58 -9.28 -11.92
CA PRO A 155 14.18 -8.96 -13.23
C PRO A 155 15.01 -7.66 -13.27
N CYS A 156 15.24 -6.97 -12.16
CA CYS A 156 15.93 -5.68 -12.16
C CYS A 156 17.35 -5.78 -11.58
N ALA A 157 18.36 -5.45 -12.39
CA ALA A 157 19.72 -5.26 -11.91
C ALA A 157 19.78 -4.19 -10.80
N PRO A 158 20.66 -4.35 -9.78
CA PRO A 158 20.79 -3.37 -8.71
C PRO A 158 21.21 -2.01 -9.28
N LYS A 159 20.50 -0.96 -8.85
CA LYS A 159 20.73 0.40 -9.36
C LYS A 159 21.74 1.14 -8.49
N PRO A 160 22.43 2.18 -9.02
CA PRO A 160 23.37 2.99 -8.25
C PRO A 160 22.73 3.47 -6.95
N GLY A 161 23.37 3.17 -5.81
CA GLY A 161 22.87 3.50 -4.47
C GLY A 161 22.02 2.44 -3.79
N SER A 162 21.85 1.25 -4.41
CA SER A 162 21.26 0.10 -3.73
C SER A 162 22.16 -0.39 -2.60
N LEU A 163 21.56 -0.83 -1.49
CA LEU A 163 22.23 -1.55 -0.41
C LEU A 163 21.76 -2.99 -0.48
N MET A 164 22.67 -3.96 -0.58
CA MET A 164 22.34 -5.38 -0.71
C MET A 164 23.08 -6.22 0.33
N ASN A 165 22.41 -7.26 0.86
CA ASN A 165 23.03 -8.24 1.76
C ASN A 165 23.84 -7.56 2.87
N GLN A 166 25.14 -7.82 2.95
CA GLN A 166 26.07 -7.27 3.95
C GLN A 166 26.07 -5.73 4.02
N GLU A 167 25.66 -5.04 2.95
CA GLU A 167 25.59 -3.59 2.90
C GLU A 167 24.28 -3.04 3.49
N PHE A 168 23.24 -3.86 3.59
CA PHE A 168 21.97 -3.47 4.20
C PHE A 168 22.03 -3.69 5.71
N THR A 169 22.52 -2.67 6.41
CA THR A 169 22.59 -2.54 7.88
C THR A 169 21.90 -1.26 8.33
N GLU A 170 21.63 -1.10 9.64
CA GLU A 170 21.05 0.16 10.16
C GLU A 170 21.90 1.38 9.77
N VAL A 171 23.21 1.26 9.95
CA VAL A 171 24.18 2.32 9.64
C VAL A 171 24.23 2.58 8.13
N GLY A 172 24.32 1.52 7.32
CA GLY A 172 24.34 1.65 5.86
C GLY A 172 23.08 2.33 5.33
N LEU A 173 21.91 1.94 5.85
CA LEU A 173 20.64 2.54 5.49
C LEU A 173 20.56 4.02 5.88
N ARG A 174 20.93 4.35 7.12
CA ARG A 174 20.99 5.74 7.60
C ARG A 174 21.89 6.58 6.70
N ASP A 175 23.14 6.14 6.51
CA ASP A 175 24.14 6.89 5.78
C ASP A 175 23.69 7.10 4.31
N ARG A 176 23.05 6.08 3.70
CA ARG A 176 22.48 6.18 2.35
C ARG A 176 21.33 7.17 2.26
N ILE A 177 20.38 7.11 3.20
CA ILE A 177 19.19 7.99 3.26
C ILE A 177 19.61 9.44 3.55
N THR A 178 20.59 9.66 4.42
CA THR A 178 21.05 11.00 4.79
C THR A 178 21.96 11.62 3.73
N ALA A 179 22.84 10.82 3.10
CA ALA A 179 23.78 11.33 2.09
C ALA A 179 23.13 11.60 0.72
N ASN A 180 21.95 11.04 0.44
CA ASN A 180 21.33 11.11 -0.88
C ASN A 180 19.87 11.58 -0.81
N GLN A 181 19.49 12.39 -1.80
CA GLN A 181 18.15 12.94 -1.93
C GLN A 181 17.28 12.01 -2.77
N PHE A 182 16.99 10.80 -2.26
CA PHE A 182 16.07 9.89 -2.95
C PHE A 182 14.62 10.33 -2.70
N PRO A 183 13.85 10.68 -3.75
CA PRO A 183 12.41 10.91 -3.60
C PRO A 183 11.66 9.60 -3.36
N ILE A 184 12.17 8.49 -3.89
CA ILE A 184 11.60 7.16 -3.73
C ILE A 184 12.60 6.29 -2.97
N VAL A 185 12.16 5.69 -1.87
CA VAL A 185 12.92 4.70 -1.11
C VAL A 185 12.14 3.39 -1.16
N HIS A 186 12.79 2.30 -1.58
CA HIS A 186 12.19 0.97 -1.60
C HIS A 186 12.99 0.08 -0.66
N ILE A 187 12.28 -0.61 0.24
CA ILE A 187 12.85 -1.53 1.20
C ILE A 187 12.14 -2.88 1.01
N ALA A 188 12.86 -3.82 0.40
CA ALA A 188 12.46 -5.21 0.23
C ALA A 188 13.27 -6.07 1.21
N THR A 189 12.70 -6.31 2.38
CA THR A 189 13.28 -7.18 3.40
C THR A 189 12.15 -7.86 4.17
N HIS A 190 12.43 -8.70 5.15
CA HIS A 190 11.40 -9.16 6.09
C HIS A 190 11.21 -8.15 7.20
N GLY A 191 10.01 -8.06 7.74
CA GLY A 191 9.69 -7.18 8.87
C GLY A 191 8.81 -7.92 9.86
N GLN A 192 8.93 -7.54 11.11
CA GLN A 192 8.01 -7.94 12.15
C GLN A 192 7.25 -6.72 12.62
N PHE A 193 5.94 -6.87 12.76
CA PHE A 193 5.07 -5.86 13.32
C PHE A 193 4.39 -6.38 14.57
N SER A 194 4.36 -5.54 15.59
CA SER A 194 3.74 -5.79 16.90
C SER A 194 2.99 -4.54 17.35
N SER A 195 2.00 -4.69 18.24
CA SER A 195 1.41 -3.55 18.94
C SER A 195 2.44 -2.74 19.71
N ASP A 196 3.49 -3.41 20.17
CA ASP A 196 4.60 -2.78 20.86
C ASP A 196 5.59 -2.26 19.81
N PRO A 197 5.78 -0.94 19.68
CA PRO A 197 6.77 -0.39 18.75
C PRO A 197 8.20 -0.84 19.08
N ALA A 198 8.48 -1.37 20.28
CA ALA A 198 9.77 -1.97 20.62
C ALA A 198 10.02 -3.31 19.90
N ASP A 199 8.95 -4.05 19.61
CA ASP A 199 9.00 -5.35 18.93
C ASP A 199 8.74 -5.21 17.41
N THR A 200 8.66 -3.98 16.90
CA THR A 200 8.47 -3.69 15.49
C THR A 200 9.79 -3.32 14.83
N PHE A 201 10.22 -4.12 13.84
CA PHE A 201 11.52 -3.96 13.20
C PHE A 201 11.54 -4.47 11.74
N LEU A 202 12.52 -3.99 10.98
CA LEU A 202 12.92 -4.57 9.69
C LEU A 202 14.15 -5.45 9.90
N LEU A 203 14.20 -6.61 9.26
CA LEU A 203 15.39 -7.46 9.29
C LEU A 203 16.45 -6.86 8.37
N ALA A 204 17.64 -6.60 8.92
CA ALA A 204 18.83 -6.26 8.17
C ALA A 204 19.86 -7.37 8.31
N TRP A 205 20.98 -7.25 7.61
CA TRP A 205 21.97 -8.33 7.55
C TRP A 205 22.64 -8.62 8.90
N ASP A 206 22.96 -7.57 9.65
CA ASP A 206 23.70 -7.64 10.90
C ASP A 206 22.76 -7.69 12.12
N SER A 207 21.74 -6.84 12.13
CA SER A 207 20.80 -6.73 13.25
C SER A 207 19.44 -6.20 12.79
N PRO A 208 18.35 -6.52 13.50
CA PRO A 208 17.06 -5.89 13.24
C PRO A 208 17.14 -4.36 13.38
N ILE A 209 16.57 -3.63 12.42
CA ILE A 209 16.41 -2.17 12.45
C ILE A 209 15.08 -1.85 13.13
N PRO A 210 15.06 -1.31 14.36
CA PRO A 210 13.82 -0.94 15.02
C PRO A 210 13.12 0.17 14.24
N VAL A 211 11.79 0.15 14.19
CA VAL A 211 11.04 1.18 13.44
C VAL A 211 11.32 2.60 13.93
N ARG A 212 11.53 2.77 15.24
CA ARG A 212 11.93 4.07 15.83
C ARG A 212 13.24 4.62 15.28
N SER A 213 14.14 3.75 14.81
CA SER A 213 15.35 4.20 14.13
C SER A 213 15.03 4.75 12.75
N LEU A 214 14.10 4.15 12.00
CA LEU A 214 13.63 4.68 10.71
C LEU A 214 13.01 6.07 10.87
N ASP A 215 12.21 6.27 11.92
CA ASP A 215 11.59 7.57 12.21
C ASP A 215 12.64 8.67 12.34
N ARG A 216 13.71 8.41 13.11
CA ARG A 216 14.83 9.35 13.27
C ARG A 216 15.60 9.59 11.98
N MET A 217 15.79 8.55 11.15
CA MET A 217 16.45 8.67 9.85
C MET A 217 15.66 9.57 8.90
N PHE A 218 14.33 9.42 8.86
CA PHE A 218 13.46 10.20 7.98
C PHE A 218 13.28 11.63 8.48
N GLN A 219 13.14 11.85 9.79
CA GLN A 219 13.07 13.19 10.40
C GLN A 219 14.38 13.97 10.26
N GLY A 220 15.53 13.29 10.24
CA GLY A 220 16.84 13.91 10.04
C GLY A 220 17.09 14.50 8.65
N ARG A 221 16.15 14.34 7.69
CA ARG A 221 16.25 14.90 6.34
C ARG A 221 15.85 16.38 6.39
N ALA A 222 16.81 17.29 6.18
CA ALA A 222 16.65 18.74 6.23
C ALA A 222 15.64 19.29 5.19
N GLY A 223 14.34 19.16 5.46
CA GLY A 223 13.25 19.73 4.65
C GLY A 223 12.86 18.95 3.40
N GLN A 224 13.42 17.76 3.16
CA GLN A 224 13.17 16.95 1.96
C GLN A 224 12.48 15.62 2.30
N ALA A 225 11.14 15.67 2.28
CA ALA A 225 10.28 14.51 2.51
C ALA A 225 10.54 13.41 1.48
N ILE A 226 10.42 12.15 1.92
CA ILE A 226 10.34 11.01 1.01
C ILE A 226 8.99 11.10 0.28
N GLU A 227 9.01 11.18 -1.04
CA GLU A 227 7.81 11.27 -1.86
C GLU A 227 7.05 9.94 -1.90
N LEU A 228 7.78 8.82 -1.89
CA LEU A 228 7.20 7.48 -1.83
C LEU A 228 8.15 6.52 -1.09
N LEU A 229 7.67 5.93 0.00
CA LEU A 229 8.31 4.77 0.63
C LEU A 229 7.61 3.50 0.16
N VAL A 230 8.35 2.51 -0.31
CA VAL A 230 7.82 1.18 -0.65
C VAL A 230 8.36 0.18 0.35
N LEU A 231 7.47 -0.47 1.09
CA LEU A 231 7.77 -1.47 2.10
C LEU A 231 7.31 -2.84 1.62
N SER A 232 8.16 -3.51 0.84
CA SER A 232 7.94 -4.84 0.27
C SER A 232 8.30 -5.96 1.27
N ALA A 233 7.98 -5.76 2.55
CA ALA A 233 8.12 -6.78 3.59
C ALA A 233 6.77 -7.44 3.89
N CYS A 234 6.79 -8.66 4.41
CA CYS A 234 5.58 -9.37 4.83
C CYS A 234 4.79 -8.53 5.85
N GLN A 235 3.50 -8.29 5.61
CA GLN A 235 2.56 -7.69 6.59
C GLN A 235 2.90 -6.24 7.05
N THR A 236 3.48 -5.40 6.19
CA THR A 236 3.88 -4.02 6.54
C THR A 236 2.73 -3.03 6.73
N ALA A 237 1.55 -3.34 6.19
CA ALA A 237 0.35 -2.50 6.27
C ALA A 237 -0.65 -2.96 7.34
N VAL A 238 -0.42 -4.10 8.02
CA VAL A 238 -1.33 -4.58 9.06
C VAL A 238 -1.05 -3.85 10.36
N GLY A 239 -2.10 -3.31 10.96
CA GLY A 239 -2.10 -2.69 12.28
C GLY A 239 -2.91 -3.50 13.29
N ASP A 240 -2.86 -3.10 14.55
CA ASP A 240 -3.79 -3.56 15.59
C ASP A 240 -4.51 -2.38 16.26
N ARG A 241 -5.30 -2.64 17.30
CA ARG A 241 -6.07 -1.59 18.01
C ARG A 241 -5.18 -0.48 18.60
N ARG A 242 -3.89 -0.71 18.84
CA ARG A 242 -2.94 0.28 19.38
C ARG A 242 -2.12 0.97 18.29
N ALA A 243 -1.90 0.29 17.16
CA ALA A 243 -1.16 0.82 16.02
C ALA A 243 -1.92 0.52 14.72
N THR A 244 -2.94 1.34 14.44
CA THR A 244 -3.99 1.08 13.43
C THR A 244 -3.50 0.91 11.99
N LEU A 245 -2.34 1.47 11.63
CA LEU A 245 -1.84 1.50 10.24
C LEU A 245 -0.49 0.78 10.04
N GLY A 246 -0.03 0.01 11.04
CA GLY A 246 1.20 -0.75 10.91
C GLY A 246 2.47 0.12 10.75
N ILE A 247 3.51 -0.49 10.16
CA ILE A 247 4.76 0.19 9.78
C ILE A 247 4.48 1.27 8.74
N ALA A 248 3.50 1.05 7.86
CA ALA A 248 3.14 2.00 6.82
C ALA A 248 2.62 3.34 7.38
N GLY A 249 1.80 3.29 8.44
CA GLY A 249 1.35 4.49 9.15
C GLY A 249 2.48 5.23 9.86
N MET A 250 3.39 4.50 10.51
CA MET A 250 4.58 5.10 11.13
C MET A 250 5.46 5.81 10.10
N ALA A 251 5.66 5.22 8.92
CA ALA A 251 6.40 5.87 7.85
C ALA A 251 5.78 7.21 7.40
N ILE A 252 4.45 7.31 7.35
CA ILE A 252 3.77 8.59 7.07
C ILE A 252 4.01 9.59 8.21
N GLN A 253 3.90 9.14 9.46
CA GLN A 253 4.20 9.98 10.64
C GLN A 253 5.66 10.46 10.67
N ALA A 254 6.58 9.62 10.19
CA ALA A 254 8.00 9.92 10.07
C ALA A 254 8.34 10.87 8.90
N GLY A 255 7.34 11.25 8.09
CA GLY A 255 7.48 12.28 7.07
C GLY A 255 7.51 11.77 5.62
N ALA A 256 7.26 10.47 5.37
CA ALA A 256 6.95 10.03 4.03
C ALA A 256 5.60 10.62 3.59
N ARG A 257 5.53 11.18 2.38
CA ARG A 257 4.27 11.69 1.83
C ARG A 257 3.32 10.57 1.46
N SER A 258 3.87 9.45 1.02
CA SER A 258 3.11 8.28 0.59
C SER A 258 3.88 7.01 0.92
N THR A 259 3.17 5.97 1.30
CA THR A 259 3.74 4.65 1.59
C THR A 259 2.97 3.58 0.85
N LEU A 260 3.65 2.78 0.03
CA LEU A 260 3.14 1.54 -0.55
C LEU A 260 3.57 0.37 0.35
N ALA A 261 2.63 -0.42 0.84
CA ALA A 261 2.88 -1.50 1.78
C ALA A 261 1.98 -2.71 1.49
N THR A 262 2.28 -3.85 2.13
CA THR A 262 1.53 -5.09 1.93
C THR A 262 0.75 -5.51 3.18
N LEU A 263 -0.49 -5.95 2.99
CA LEU A 263 -1.34 -6.45 4.06
C LEU A 263 -0.99 -7.91 4.46
N TRP A 264 -0.32 -8.70 3.60
CA TRP A 264 0.13 -10.06 3.92
C TRP A 264 1.43 -10.40 3.18
N ALA A 265 1.97 -11.59 3.47
CA ALA A 265 3.11 -12.13 2.73
C ALA A 265 2.75 -12.32 1.26
N VAL A 266 3.61 -11.83 0.37
CA VAL A 266 3.38 -11.81 -1.08
C VAL A 266 4.24 -12.83 -1.80
N ASP A 267 3.78 -13.26 -2.97
CA ASP A 267 4.52 -14.15 -3.87
C ASP A 267 5.62 -13.37 -4.61
N ASP A 268 6.84 -13.87 -4.64
CA ASP A 268 8.00 -13.13 -5.19
C ASP A 268 7.86 -12.84 -6.68
N GLN A 269 7.33 -13.79 -7.47
CA GLN A 269 7.18 -13.60 -8.91
C GLN A 269 6.08 -12.58 -9.22
N ALA A 270 4.94 -12.68 -8.54
CA ALA A 270 3.86 -11.70 -8.65
C ALA A 270 4.34 -10.31 -8.22
N THR A 271 5.11 -10.23 -7.13
CA THR A 271 5.67 -8.96 -6.61
C THR A 271 6.60 -8.31 -7.61
N ALA A 272 7.48 -9.09 -8.24
CA ALA A 272 8.39 -8.58 -9.25
C ALA A 272 7.65 -7.98 -10.45
N GLN A 273 6.60 -8.65 -10.93
CA GLN A 273 5.77 -8.14 -12.03
C GLN A 273 4.98 -6.88 -11.63
N LEU A 274 4.33 -6.89 -10.46
CA LEU A 274 3.59 -5.73 -9.98
C LEU A 274 4.49 -4.51 -9.79
N MET A 275 5.68 -4.69 -9.22
CA MET A 275 6.61 -3.58 -9.01
C MET A 275 7.17 -3.04 -10.33
N ASP A 276 7.46 -3.90 -11.31
CA ASP A 276 7.91 -3.46 -12.64
C ASP A 276 6.82 -2.65 -13.36
N GLY A 277 5.58 -3.14 -13.35
CA GLY A 277 4.42 -2.41 -13.89
C GLY A 277 4.19 -1.08 -13.17
N PHE A 278 4.25 -1.09 -11.84
CA PHE A 278 4.08 0.10 -11.01
C PHE A 278 5.14 1.17 -11.31
N TYR A 279 6.42 0.82 -11.29
CA TYR A 279 7.51 1.78 -11.55
C TYR A 279 7.58 2.24 -13.00
N THR A 280 7.11 1.43 -13.95
CA THR A 280 6.99 1.84 -15.35
C THR A 280 5.88 2.87 -15.54
N ALA A 281 4.76 2.70 -14.84
CA ALA A 281 3.61 3.59 -14.91
C ALA A 281 3.81 4.90 -14.12
N LEU A 282 4.48 4.84 -12.96
CA LEU A 282 4.61 5.91 -11.98
C LEU A 282 5.05 7.28 -12.54
N PRO A 283 5.98 7.41 -13.52
CA PRO A 283 6.38 8.70 -14.05
C PRO A 283 5.29 9.44 -14.84
N GLN A 284 4.23 8.75 -15.27
CA GLN A 284 3.22 9.28 -16.21
C GLN A 284 1.85 9.53 -15.56
N MET A 285 1.67 9.12 -14.31
CA MET A 285 0.36 9.15 -13.65
C MET A 285 0.48 9.24 -12.13
N SER A 286 -0.66 9.41 -11.46
CA SER A 286 -0.72 9.40 -10.01
C SER A 286 -0.29 8.06 -9.42
N ARG A 287 0.19 8.07 -8.17
CA ARG A 287 0.57 6.84 -7.46
C ARG A 287 -0.57 5.82 -7.40
N ALA A 288 -1.80 6.28 -7.14
CA ALA A 288 -2.96 5.38 -7.08
C ALA A 288 -3.31 4.79 -8.46
N LYS A 289 -3.19 5.58 -9.54
CA LYS A 289 -3.42 5.09 -10.91
C LYS A 289 -2.34 4.09 -11.34
N ALA A 290 -1.08 4.37 -11.01
CA ALA A 290 0.04 3.47 -11.28
C ALA A 290 -0.13 2.14 -10.54
N LEU A 291 -0.52 2.18 -9.26
CA LEU A 291 -0.77 0.98 -8.48
C LEU A 291 -1.94 0.18 -9.05
N ARG A 292 -3.07 0.84 -9.33
CA ARG A 292 -4.23 0.21 -9.95
C ARG A 292 -3.84 -0.48 -11.26
N GLN A 293 -3.09 0.18 -12.13
CA GLN A 293 -2.66 -0.42 -13.40
C GLN A 293 -1.84 -1.70 -13.18
N ALA A 294 -0.91 -1.69 -12.22
CA ALA A 294 -0.11 -2.86 -11.90
C ALA A 294 -0.94 -3.99 -11.26
N GLN A 295 -1.94 -3.66 -10.44
CA GLN A 295 -2.88 -4.63 -9.87
C GLN A 295 -3.78 -5.26 -10.95
N LEU A 296 -4.29 -4.46 -11.88
CA LEU A 296 -5.10 -4.95 -13.00
C LEU A 296 -4.30 -5.84 -13.94
N MET A 297 -3.01 -5.54 -14.14
CA MET A 297 -2.12 -6.40 -14.91
C MET A 297 -2.04 -7.81 -14.31
N LEU A 298 -1.87 -7.93 -12.99
CA LEU A 298 -1.90 -9.24 -12.31
C LEU A 298 -3.29 -9.88 -12.33
N LEU A 299 -4.36 -9.10 -12.13
CA LEU A 299 -5.73 -9.59 -12.16
C LEU A 299 -6.08 -10.23 -13.53
N GLN A 300 -5.55 -9.69 -14.62
CA GLN A 300 -5.77 -10.17 -15.99
C GLN A 300 -4.89 -11.38 -16.35
N ASP A 301 -3.85 -11.69 -15.58
CA ASP A 301 -3.02 -12.87 -15.75
C ASP A 301 -3.69 -14.08 -15.05
N PRO A 302 -4.08 -15.15 -15.76
CA PRO A 302 -4.67 -16.34 -15.16
C PRO A 302 -3.84 -16.96 -14.02
N GLN A 303 -2.52 -16.79 -14.01
CA GLN A 303 -1.64 -17.26 -12.95
C GLN A 303 -1.80 -16.44 -11.65
N TYR A 304 -2.14 -15.15 -11.77
CA TYR A 304 -2.19 -14.20 -10.66
C TYR A 304 -3.56 -13.56 -10.43
N ALA A 305 -4.60 -14.02 -11.13
CA ALA A 305 -5.95 -13.45 -11.08
C ALA A 305 -6.54 -13.42 -9.66
N HIS A 306 -6.19 -14.42 -8.83
CA HIS A 306 -6.69 -14.50 -7.46
C HIS A 306 -6.24 -13.29 -6.60
N PRO A 307 -7.12 -12.64 -5.81
CA PRO A 307 -6.80 -11.42 -5.05
C PRO A 307 -5.59 -11.51 -4.11
N ILE A 308 -5.24 -12.72 -3.67
CA ILE A 308 -4.03 -12.97 -2.86
C ILE A 308 -2.75 -12.35 -3.46
N TYR A 309 -2.66 -12.20 -4.78
CA TYR A 309 -1.47 -11.70 -5.47
C TYR A 309 -1.43 -10.18 -5.63
N TRP A 310 -2.56 -9.53 -5.86
CA TRP A 310 -2.62 -8.10 -6.20
C TRP A 310 -3.31 -7.24 -5.15
N ALA A 311 -4.22 -7.79 -4.35
CA ALA A 311 -4.93 -7.08 -3.31
C ALA A 311 -4.14 -6.77 -2.01
N PRO A 312 -2.95 -7.37 -1.70
CA PRO A 312 -2.23 -6.99 -0.48
C PRO A 312 -1.68 -5.57 -0.55
N TYR A 313 -1.44 -5.05 -1.75
CA TYR A 313 -0.77 -3.77 -1.95
C TYR A 313 -1.73 -2.62 -1.67
N VAL A 314 -1.40 -1.81 -0.67
CA VAL A 314 -2.17 -0.64 -0.27
C VAL A 314 -1.29 0.61 -0.30
N LEU A 315 -1.86 1.70 -0.81
CA LEU A 315 -1.23 3.00 -0.86
C LEU A 315 -1.77 3.89 0.25
N LEU A 316 -0.90 4.32 1.17
CA LEU A 316 -1.22 5.21 2.27
C LEU A 316 -0.69 6.62 1.99
N GLY A 317 -1.41 7.65 2.43
CA GLY A 317 -0.99 9.04 2.34
C GLY A 317 -1.38 9.69 1.03
N ASN A 318 -0.48 10.48 0.43
CA ASN A 318 -0.74 11.21 -0.81
C ASN A 318 -0.84 10.24 -2.00
N TRP A 319 -2.01 10.22 -2.65
CA TRP A 319 -2.32 9.29 -3.74
C TRP A 319 -2.08 9.86 -5.14
N LEU A 320 -1.79 11.16 -5.25
CA LEU A 320 -1.52 11.86 -6.51
C LEU A 320 -0.14 11.57 -7.08
#